data_AF-A0A452XF88-F1
#
_entry.id   AF-A0A452XF88-F1
#
_cell.length_a   1.000
_cell.length_b   1.000
_cell.length_c   1.000
_cell.angle_alpha   90.00
_cell.angle_beta   90.00
_cell.angle_gamma   90.00
#
_symmetry.space_group_name_H-M   'P 1'
#
loop_
_entity.id
_entity.type
_entity.pdbx_description
1 polymer ?
#
loop_
_entity_poly.entity_id
_entity_poly.type
_entity_poly.pdbx_seq_one_letter_code
_entity_poly.pdbx_strand_id
1 'polypeptide(L)'
;WKRNAFFFSPAKPPPARRNKPTDFLPSTFPLLRPPPPPRRPAMALYRRAASAIRRRGAGALPLPLLPARAMAMASSLFGHVEPAPKDPILGVTEAFLADPSPDKVNVGVGAYRDDDGKPVVLDCVREAERRIAGNLNMEYLPMGGSIHMIEESLKLAYGEDSEFIKDKRIAAVQALSGTGACRLFADFQKRFLPDSQIYIPTPTWSNHHNIWRDAQVPQRTFSYYHPESRGLDFAGLMDDIKNAPNGSFFLLHACAHNPTGVDPTEEQWREISYQFKLKNHFPFFDMAYQGFASGDPERDAKAIRIFLEDGHQIGCAQSYAKNMGLYGQRAGCLSILCEDEMQAVAVKSQLQQIARPMYSNPPVHGALVVSIILSDPELKNVWLGEVKGMADRIIGMRKALRENLEKLGSPLSWEHVTNQIGMFCYSGMTPEQVDRLTSEYHIYMTRNGRIRYQQRLELFSFFVLFIISLAPLV
;
A
#
# COMPACT_ATOMS: atom_id res chain seq x y z
N TRP A 1 46.96 -50.46 -40.09
CA TRP A 1 47.53 -51.75 -39.65
C TRP A 1 47.87 -51.65 -38.17
N LYS A 2 47.18 -52.45 -37.32
CA LYS A 2 47.45 -52.74 -35.88
C LYS A 2 47.42 -51.52 -34.92
N ARG A 3 46.69 -51.49 -33.79
CA ARG A 3 46.63 -52.49 -32.71
C ARG A 3 45.48 -52.18 -31.73
N ASN A 4 44.81 -53.26 -31.30
CA ASN A 4 44.31 -53.60 -29.96
C ASN A 4 43.30 -52.69 -29.23
N ALA A 5 42.04 -53.14 -29.27
CA ALA A 5 41.01 -52.86 -28.28
C ALA A 5 41.12 -53.84 -27.09
N PHE A 6 40.97 -53.33 -25.87
CA PHE A 6 40.63 -54.12 -24.68
C PHE A 6 39.31 -53.57 -24.10
N PHE A 7 38.37 -54.48 -23.90
CA PHE A 7 37.08 -54.28 -23.25
C PHE A 7 37.25 -54.13 -21.73
N PHE A 8 36.48 -53.24 -21.11
CA PHE A 8 35.99 -53.44 -19.74
C PHE A 8 34.54 -52.93 -19.62
N SER A 9 33.68 -53.84 -19.17
CA SER A 9 32.25 -53.67 -18.90
C SER A 9 32.03 -53.00 -17.54
N PRO A 10 31.10 -52.04 -17.38
CA PRO A 10 30.85 -51.42 -16.07
C PRO A 10 30.00 -52.33 -15.17
N ALA A 11 30.51 -52.58 -13.96
CA ALA A 11 29.88 -53.35 -12.92
C ALA A 11 28.59 -52.70 -12.40
N LYS A 12 27.56 -53.52 -12.15
CA LYS A 12 26.30 -53.13 -11.49
C LYS A 12 26.54 -52.77 -10.02
N PRO A 13 25.84 -51.75 -9.46
CA PRO A 13 25.91 -51.43 -8.04
C PRO A 13 25.11 -52.45 -7.19
N PRO A 14 25.48 -52.66 -5.91
CA PRO A 14 24.82 -53.61 -5.02
C PRO A 14 23.45 -53.09 -4.52
N PRO A 15 22.52 -53.96 -4.14
CA PRO A 15 21.16 -53.56 -3.75
C PRO A 15 21.11 -52.91 -2.36
N ALA A 16 20.26 -51.88 -2.25
CA ALA A 16 19.98 -51.14 -1.02
C ALA A 16 19.35 -52.03 0.06
N ARG A 17 19.89 -51.95 1.29
CA ARG A 17 19.30 -52.58 2.48
C ARG A 17 17.99 -51.88 2.85
N ARG A 18 16.88 -52.62 2.83
CA ARG A 18 15.59 -52.24 3.42
C ARG A 18 15.72 -52.28 4.95
N ASN A 19 15.66 -51.12 5.61
CA ASN A 19 15.36 -51.05 7.04
C ASN A 19 13.85 -51.21 7.25
N LYS A 20 13.46 -52.18 8.08
CA LYS A 20 12.09 -52.39 8.55
C LYS A 20 11.72 -51.28 9.55
N PRO A 21 10.47 -50.79 9.57
CA PRO A 21 10.01 -49.90 10.62
C PRO A 21 9.75 -50.71 11.89
N THR A 22 10.38 -50.30 12.99
CA THR A 22 10.07 -50.78 14.34
C THR A 22 8.92 -49.96 14.91
N ASP A 23 7.86 -50.66 15.30
CA ASP A 23 6.73 -50.16 16.05
C ASP A 23 7.19 -49.50 17.36
N PHE A 24 6.88 -48.21 17.52
CA PHE A 24 6.89 -47.55 18.82
C PHE A 24 5.49 -47.03 19.11
N LEU A 25 4.87 -47.66 20.10
CA LEU A 25 3.65 -47.24 20.78
C LEU A 25 3.76 -45.78 21.26
N PRO A 26 2.71 -44.95 21.16
CA PRO A 26 2.73 -43.62 21.74
C PRO A 26 2.54 -43.70 23.26
N SER A 27 3.55 -43.26 24.00
CA SER A 27 3.43 -42.99 25.43
C SER A 27 2.51 -41.80 25.66
N THR A 28 1.45 -42.06 26.43
CA THR A 28 0.50 -41.07 26.93
C THR A 28 1.18 -40.17 27.97
N PHE A 29 1.52 -38.94 27.59
CA PHE A 29 1.82 -37.88 28.55
C PHE A 29 0.50 -37.26 29.05
N PRO A 30 0.25 -37.20 30.36
CA PRO A 30 -0.91 -36.48 30.87
C PRO A 30 -0.70 -34.97 30.71
N LEU A 31 -1.64 -34.32 30.00
CA LEU A 31 -1.78 -32.87 29.93
C LEU A 31 -2.06 -32.32 31.34
N LEU A 32 -1.04 -31.73 31.96
CA LEU A 32 -1.20 -30.88 33.15
C LEU A 32 -1.98 -29.62 32.74
N ARG A 33 -3.18 -29.45 33.33
CA ARG A 33 -3.95 -28.21 33.21
C ARG A 33 -3.17 -27.05 33.83
N PRO A 34 -3.17 -25.85 33.21
CA PRO A 34 -2.61 -24.67 33.87
C PRO A 34 -3.46 -24.29 35.10
N PRO A 35 -2.85 -23.74 36.17
CA PRO A 35 -3.58 -23.30 37.34
C PRO A 35 -4.46 -22.07 37.00
N PRO A 36 -5.61 -21.88 37.68
CA PRO A 36 -6.45 -20.71 37.46
C PRO A 36 -5.76 -19.44 37.97
N PRO A 37 -6.06 -18.26 37.39
CA PRO A 37 -5.47 -16.99 37.82
C PRO A 37 -5.88 -16.62 39.25
N PRO A 38 -5.03 -15.90 40.01
CA PRO A 38 -5.32 -15.52 41.39
C PRO A 38 -6.49 -14.54 41.44
N ARG A 39 -7.48 -14.86 42.28
CA ARG A 39 -8.63 -14.01 42.60
C ARG A 39 -8.14 -12.78 43.37
N ARG A 40 -8.43 -11.58 42.85
CA ARG A 40 -8.25 -10.30 43.57
C ARG A 40 -9.19 -10.27 44.80
N PRO A 41 -8.72 -9.89 46.00
CA PRO A 41 -9.62 -9.65 47.11
C PRO A 41 -10.34 -8.31 46.94
N ALA A 42 -11.66 -8.36 47.02
CA ALA A 42 -12.54 -7.21 47.11
C ALA A 42 -12.25 -6.41 48.40
N MET A 43 -12.06 -5.10 48.25
CA MET A 43 -11.99 -4.14 49.35
C MET A 43 -13.35 -4.09 50.05
N ALA A 44 -13.40 -4.68 51.25
CA ALA A 44 -14.53 -4.58 52.16
C ALA A 44 -14.54 -3.23 52.89
N LEU A 45 -15.73 -2.65 52.91
CA LEU A 45 -16.13 -1.40 53.55
C LEU A 45 -15.69 -1.30 55.02
N TYR A 46 -15.08 -0.17 55.38
CA TYR A 46 -14.96 0.27 56.77
C TYR A 46 -16.27 0.89 57.28
N ARG A 47 -16.60 0.55 58.52
CA ARG A 47 -17.87 0.79 59.23
C ARG A 47 -18.04 2.22 59.78
N ARG A 48 -19.31 2.67 59.79
CA ARG A 48 -20.09 3.49 60.77
C ARG A 48 -19.29 4.29 61.83
N ALA A 49 -19.36 5.63 61.88
CA ALA A 49 -20.45 6.53 62.32
C ALA A 49 -20.54 6.77 63.85
N ALA A 50 -20.25 8.00 64.31
CA ALA A 50 -21.19 8.91 65.00
C ALA A 50 -20.52 9.92 65.97
N SER A 51 -20.68 11.21 65.63
CA SER A 51 -21.01 12.40 66.46
C SER A 51 -20.46 12.65 67.89
N ALA A 52 -19.85 13.84 67.99
CA ALA A 52 -20.08 14.95 68.94
C ALA A 52 -19.75 14.80 70.45
N ILE A 53 -18.89 15.71 70.95
CA ILE A 53 -19.12 16.61 72.10
C ILE A 53 -18.10 17.76 72.08
N ARG A 54 -18.61 18.96 72.34
CA ARG A 54 -17.96 20.28 72.42
C ARG A 54 -17.46 20.49 73.87
N ARG A 55 -16.24 21.01 74.10
CA ARG A 55 -15.94 21.98 75.18
C ARG A 55 -14.51 22.54 75.12
N ARG A 56 -14.43 23.78 75.61
CA ARG A 56 -13.36 24.80 75.60
C ARG A 56 -12.11 24.42 76.41
N GLY A 57 -10.97 25.05 76.10
CA GLY A 57 -9.94 25.35 77.10
C GLY A 57 -8.50 25.39 76.58
N ALA A 58 -8.02 26.61 76.32
CA ALA A 58 -6.66 27.14 76.37
C ALA A 58 -5.42 26.21 76.38
N GLY A 59 -4.41 26.59 75.57
CA GLY A 59 -3.00 26.45 75.93
C GLY A 59 -2.07 25.95 74.83
N ALA A 60 -1.05 26.77 74.53
CA ALA A 60 0.22 26.44 73.88
C ALA A 60 0.28 26.37 72.33
N LEU A 61 1.17 27.21 71.80
CA LEU A 61 1.59 27.33 70.40
C LEU A 61 2.14 26.00 69.81
N PRO A 62 1.86 25.72 68.53
CA PRO A 62 2.74 24.87 67.73
C PRO A 62 3.31 25.57 66.48
N LEU A 63 4.52 25.13 66.14
CA LEU A 63 5.40 25.43 65.01
C LEU A 63 4.70 25.53 63.63
N PRO A 64 5.34 26.16 62.63
CA PRO A 64 4.76 26.33 61.31
C PRO A 64 4.44 24.97 60.65
N LEU A 65 3.16 24.79 60.36
CA LEU A 65 2.65 23.73 59.50
C LEU A 65 3.31 23.86 58.12
N LEU A 66 4.14 22.88 57.78
CA LEU A 66 4.50 22.57 56.39
C LEU A 66 3.21 22.55 55.54
N PRO A 67 3.19 23.17 54.36
CA PRO A 67 1.99 23.19 53.54
C PRO A 67 1.63 21.75 53.21
N ALA A 68 0.35 21.44 53.43
CA ALA A 68 -0.27 20.19 53.06
C ALA A 68 0.23 19.78 51.67
N ARG A 69 0.79 18.57 51.58
CA ARG A 69 0.98 17.86 50.32
C ARG A 69 -0.31 18.01 49.54
N ALA A 70 -0.31 18.91 48.56
CA ALA A 70 -1.27 18.87 47.49
C ALA A 70 -1.15 17.45 46.96
N MET A 71 -2.19 16.63 47.19
CA MET A 71 -2.43 15.45 46.38
C MET A 71 -2.64 15.98 44.97
N ALA A 72 -1.55 16.24 44.26
CA ALA A 72 -1.53 16.17 42.82
C ALA A 72 -1.98 14.73 42.54
N MET A 73 -3.27 14.58 42.25
CA MET A 73 -3.72 13.50 41.38
C MET A 73 -2.85 13.67 40.14
N ALA A 74 -1.75 12.93 40.08
CA ALA A 74 -0.85 12.97 38.95
C ALA A 74 -1.73 12.65 37.75
N SER A 75 -1.99 13.66 36.90
CA SER A 75 -2.54 13.44 35.58
C SER A 75 -1.72 12.29 34.99
N SER A 76 -2.38 11.25 34.51
CA SER A 76 -1.72 10.11 33.86
C SER A 76 -0.58 10.61 32.97
N LEU A 77 0.53 9.87 32.87
CA LEU A 77 1.62 10.21 31.96
C LEU A 77 1.11 10.52 30.54
N PHE A 78 -0.01 9.90 30.15
CA PHE A 78 -0.68 10.09 28.86
C PHE A 78 -2.01 10.85 28.95
N GLY A 79 -2.29 11.55 30.05
CA GLY A 79 -3.55 12.27 30.28
C GLY A 79 -3.78 13.47 29.35
N HIS A 80 -2.77 13.86 28.57
CA HIS A 80 -2.81 14.94 27.57
C HIS A 80 -2.84 14.39 26.13
N VAL A 81 -2.84 13.06 25.95
CA VAL A 81 -2.87 12.43 24.62
C VAL A 81 -4.31 12.41 24.12
N GLU A 82 -4.59 13.26 23.15
CA GLU A 82 -5.90 13.33 22.50
C GLU A 82 -6.08 12.22 21.46
N PRO A 83 -7.31 11.73 21.23
CA PRO A 83 -7.59 10.79 20.14
C PRO A 83 -7.14 11.35 18.79
N ALA A 84 -6.34 10.57 18.05
CA ALA A 84 -5.94 10.93 16.71
C ALA A 84 -7.18 11.05 15.78
N PRO A 85 -7.18 11.99 14.82
CA PRO A 85 -8.20 12.03 13.78
C PRO A 85 -8.29 10.69 13.04
N LYS A 86 -9.50 10.23 12.74
CA LYS A 86 -9.69 8.99 11.97
C LYS A 86 -9.15 9.15 10.55
N ASP A 87 -8.48 8.12 10.04
CA ASP A 87 -8.10 8.08 8.62
C ASP A 87 -9.38 8.09 7.74
N PRO A 88 -9.50 9.00 6.77
CA PRO A 88 -10.71 9.14 5.95
C PRO A 88 -11.10 7.88 5.16
N ILE A 89 -10.19 6.94 4.94
CA ILE A 89 -10.44 5.68 4.22
C ILE A 89 -10.74 4.56 5.21
N LEU A 90 -9.94 4.43 6.28
CA LEU A 90 -10.15 3.36 7.27
C LEU A 90 -11.44 3.59 8.08
N GLY A 91 -11.78 4.84 8.39
CA GLY A 91 -13.02 5.19 9.08
C GLY A 91 -14.28 4.74 8.32
N VAL A 92 -14.25 4.74 6.98
CA VAL A 92 -15.34 4.22 6.13
C VAL A 92 -15.55 2.72 6.36
N THR A 93 -14.46 1.96 6.58
CA THR A 93 -14.54 0.52 6.86
C THR A 93 -15.13 0.25 8.23
N GLU A 94 -14.71 1.00 9.25
CA GLU A 94 -15.25 0.88 10.59
C GLU A 94 -16.76 1.14 10.59
N ALA A 95 -17.21 2.21 9.93
CA ALA A 95 -18.62 2.55 9.83
C ALA A 95 -19.42 1.47 9.07
N PHE A 96 -18.88 0.97 7.95
CA PHE A 96 -19.48 -0.15 7.21
C PHE A 96 -19.58 -1.43 8.05
N LEU A 97 -18.55 -1.77 8.84
CA LEU A 97 -18.58 -2.97 9.67
C LEU A 97 -19.59 -2.86 10.82
N ALA A 98 -19.77 -1.65 11.37
CA ALA A 98 -20.71 -1.37 12.45
C ALA A 98 -22.19 -1.35 12.01
N ASP A 99 -22.46 -1.13 10.72
CA ASP A 99 -23.83 -1.12 10.18
C ASP A 99 -24.45 -2.54 10.17
N PRO A 100 -25.58 -2.79 10.83
CA PRO A 100 -26.24 -4.09 10.81
C PRO A 100 -27.06 -4.35 9.53
N SER A 101 -27.23 -3.36 8.66
CA SER A 101 -28.04 -3.50 7.45
C SER A 101 -27.53 -4.62 6.54
N PRO A 102 -28.42 -5.51 6.04
CA PRO A 102 -28.04 -6.54 5.07
C PRO A 102 -27.73 -5.96 3.68
N ASP A 103 -28.19 -4.73 3.41
CA ASP A 103 -28.06 -4.06 2.11
C ASP A 103 -26.84 -3.14 2.03
N LYS A 104 -26.00 -3.12 3.07
CA LYS A 104 -24.82 -2.25 3.13
C LYS A 104 -23.78 -2.57 2.06
N VAL A 105 -23.18 -1.52 1.50
CA VAL A 105 -22.20 -1.61 0.42
C VAL A 105 -20.96 -0.79 0.78
N ASN A 106 -19.76 -1.35 0.61
CA ASN A 106 -18.50 -0.63 0.83
C ASN A 106 -17.77 -0.40 -0.47
N VAL A 107 -17.85 0.82 -1.01
CA VAL A 107 -17.10 1.24 -2.20
C VAL A 107 -15.90 2.14 -1.85
N GLY A 108 -15.46 2.16 -0.59
CA GLY A 108 -14.35 3.02 -0.11
C GLY A 108 -12.95 2.37 -0.05
N VAL A 109 -12.81 1.14 0.48
CA VAL A 109 -11.52 0.43 0.72
C VAL A 109 -10.78 0.01 -0.55
N GLY A 110 -9.50 0.31 -0.76
CA GLY A 110 -8.79 -0.04 -2.00
C GLY A 110 -8.34 -1.51 -2.18
N ALA A 111 -9.26 -2.49 -2.27
CA ALA A 111 -8.91 -3.89 -2.53
C ALA A 111 -9.88 -4.58 -3.50
N TYR A 112 -9.32 -5.43 -4.36
CA TYR A 112 -10.05 -6.26 -5.32
C TYR A 112 -10.87 -7.35 -4.61
N ARG A 113 -12.05 -7.66 -5.14
CA ARG A 113 -12.98 -8.68 -4.64
C ARG A 113 -13.37 -9.65 -5.75
N ASP A 114 -14.25 -10.61 -5.51
CA ASP A 114 -14.98 -11.40 -6.53
C ASP A 114 -16.44 -10.90 -6.68
N ASP A 115 -17.25 -11.58 -7.49
CA ASP A 115 -18.65 -11.22 -7.73
C ASP A 115 -19.53 -11.31 -6.46
N ASP A 116 -19.09 -12.11 -5.47
CA ASP A 116 -19.70 -12.20 -4.14
C ASP A 116 -19.22 -11.09 -3.18
N GLY A 117 -18.31 -10.22 -3.63
CA GLY A 117 -17.70 -9.18 -2.80
C GLY A 117 -16.67 -9.71 -1.79
N LYS A 118 -16.18 -10.95 -1.95
CA LYS A 118 -15.18 -11.59 -1.08
C LYS A 118 -13.76 -11.34 -1.57
N PRO A 119 -12.75 -11.39 -0.68
CA PRO A 119 -11.34 -11.30 -1.08
C PRO A 119 -10.94 -12.42 -2.05
N VAL A 120 -10.20 -12.07 -3.11
CA VAL A 120 -9.65 -13.04 -4.07
C VAL A 120 -8.20 -13.31 -3.72
N VAL A 121 -7.86 -14.60 -3.63
CA VAL A 121 -6.47 -15.07 -3.71
C VAL A 121 -6.25 -15.55 -5.14
N LEU A 122 -5.14 -15.15 -5.76
CA LEU A 122 -4.79 -15.55 -7.12
C LEU A 122 -4.26 -17.00 -7.15
N ASP A 123 -4.48 -17.73 -8.23
CA ASP A 123 -3.98 -19.09 -8.42
C ASP A 123 -2.46 -19.12 -8.49
N CYS A 124 -1.83 -18.12 -9.12
CA CYS A 124 -0.37 -17.99 -9.08
C CYS A 124 0.16 -17.86 -7.64
N VAL A 125 -0.58 -17.15 -6.78
CA VAL A 125 -0.25 -16.98 -5.35
C VAL A 125 -0.48 -18.27 -4.57
N ARG A 126 -1.61 -18.97 -4.80
CA ARG A 126 -1.87 -20.27 -4.15
C ARG A 126 -0.78 -21.29 -4.48
N GLU A 127 -0.35 -21.33 -5.73
CA GLU A 127 0.71 -22.24 -6.16
C GLU A 127 2.07 -21.85 -5.55
N ALA A 128 2.41 -20.57 -5.52
CA ALA A 128 3.62 -20.10 -4.83
C ALA A 128 3.61 -20.45 -3.33
N GLU A 129 2.49 -20.23 -2.64
CA GLU A 129 2.29 -20.61 -1.23
C GLU A 129 2.50 -22.12 -1.02
N ARG A 130 1.97 -22.97 -1.91
CA ARG A 130 2.15 -24.42 -1.86
C ARG A 130 3.63 -24.81 -1.98
N ARG A 131 4.40 -24.12 -2.84
CA ARG A 131 5.84 -24.35 -2.99
C ARG A 131 6.64 -23.92 -1.75
N ILE A 132 6.24 -22.82 -1.10
CA ILE A 132 6.89 -22.31 0.12
C ILE A 132 6.70 -23.27 1.29
N ALA A 133 5.46 -23.71 1.54
CA ALA A 133 5.09 -24.53 2.69
C ALA A 133 5.83 -25.88 2.77
N GLY A 134 6.47 -26.33 1.69
CA GLY A 134 7.15 -27.62 1.61
C GLY A 134 8.66 -27.62 1.89
N ASN A 135 9.38 -26.50 1.74
CA ASN A 135 10.84 -26.56 1.49
C ASN A 135 11.70 -25.41 2.03
N LEU A 136 11.13 -24.36 2.63
CA LEU A 136 11.88 -23.14 2.96
C LEU A 136 11.84 -22.82 4.46
N ASN A 137 12.95 -22.28 4.97
CA ASN A 137 13.03 -21.76 6.34
C ASN A 137 12.49 -20.32 6.44
N MET A 138 12.28 -19.85 7.66
CA MET A 138 11.76 -18.52 7.98
C MET A 138 12.82 -17.66 8.68
N GLU A 139 14.10 -17.84 8.31
CA GLU A 139 15.20 -17.07 8.87
C GLU A 139 15.14 -15.59 8.46
N TYR A 140 15.86 -14.75 9.20
CA TYR A 140 15.97 -13.34 8.88
C TYR A 140 16.55 -13.11 7.48
N LEU A 141 15.93 -12.19 6.74
CA LEU A 141 16.52 -11.66 5.52
C LEU A 141 17.68 -10.69 5.82
N PRO A 142 18.59 -10.48 4.86
CA PRO A 142 19.53 -9.35 4.91
C PRO A 142 18.79 -8.02 5.10
N MET A 143 19.49 -6.97 5.57
CA MET A 143 18.87 -5.64 5.79
C MET A 143 18.21 -5.07 4.53
N GLY A 144 18.78 -5.34 3.36
CA GLY A 144 18.20 -4.95 2.07
C GLY A 144 17.01 -5.81 1.62
N GLY A 145 16.74 -6.94 2.27
CA GLY A 145 15.72 -7.91 1.92
C GLY A 145 16.15 -8.99 0.93
N SER A 146 15.16 -9.61 0.29
CA SER A 146 15.37 -10.69 -0.68
C SER A 146 15.97 -10.16 -1.98
N ILE A 147 17.17 -10.65 -2.32
CA ILE A 147 17.85 -10.31 -3.58
C ILE A 147 16.99 -10.70 -4.79
N HIS A 148 16.41 -11.91 -4.77
CA HIS A 148 15.58 -12.40 -5.87
C HIS A 148 14.32 -11.54 -6.08
N MET A 149 13.65 -11.13 -5.01
CA MET A 149 12.49 -10.25 -5.12
C MET A 149 12.89 -8.91 -5.74
N ILE A 150 14.03 -8.36 -5.33
CA ILE A 150 14.53 -7.09 -5.85
C ILE A 150 14.85 -7.21 -7.34
N GLU A 151 15.59 -8.23 -7.75
CA GLU A 151 15.92 -8.48 -9.17
C GLU A 151 14.66 -8.55 -10.04
N GLU A 152 13.67 -9.33 -9.63
CA GLU A 152 12.41 -9.45 -10.38
C GLU A 152 11.56 -8.16 -10.34
N SER A 153 11.60 -7.41 -9.24
CA SER A 153 10.94 -6.10 -9.15
C SER A 153 11.57 -5.08 -10.10
N LEU A 154 12.90 -5.08 -10.20
CA LEU A 154 13.63 -4.21 -11.12
C LEU A 154 13.33 -4.57 -12.57
N LYS A 155 13.37 -5.85 -12.95
CA LYS A 155 13.00 -6.28 -14.30
C LYS A 155 11.58 -5.85 -14.66
N LEU A 156 10.63 -6.01 -13.74
CA LEU A 156 9.25 -5.62 -13.97
C LEU A 156 9.08 -4.10 -14.15
N ALA A 157 9.77 -3.27 -13.35
CA ALA A 157 9.64 -1.81 -13.44
C ALA A 157 10.52 -1.14 -14.50
N TYR A 158 11.74 -1.66 -14.74
CA TYR A 158 12.78 -1.06 -15.60
C TYR A 158 12.98 -1.79 -16.93
N GLY A 159 12.37 -2.97 -17.07
CA GLY A 159 12.40 -3.80 -18.27
C GLY A 159 13.44 -4.90 -18.12
N GLU A 160 13.15 -6.09 -18.63
CA GLU A 160 14.05 -7.26 -18.50
C GLU A 160 15.46 -6.98 -19.06
N ASP A 161 15.52 -6.18 -20.13
CA ASP A 161 16.76 -5.86 -20.83
C ASP A 161 17.42 -4.53 -20.43
N SER A 162 16.94 -3.89 -19.37
CA SER A 162 17.40 -2.58 -18.93
C SER A 162 18.93 -2.50 -18.75
N GLU A 163 19.57 -1.55 -19.44
CA GLU A 163 21.00 -1.29 -19.29
C GLU A 163 21.35 -0.87 -17.86
N PHE A 164 20.46 -0.15 -17.17
CA PHE A 164 20.68 0.27 -15.79
C PHE A 164 20.78 -0.90 -14.80
N ILE A 165 20.09 -2.02 -15.09
CA ILE A 165 20.23 -3.27 -14.33
C ILE A 165 21.56 -3.93 -14.66
N LYS A 166 21.90 -4.05 -15.95
CA LYS A 166 23.16 -4.66 -16.43
C LYS A 166 24.39 -3.94 -15.88
N ASP A 167 24.34 -2.61 -15.83
CA ASP A 167 25.39 -1.72 -15.31
C ASP A 167 25.32 -1.55 -13.77
N LYS A 168 24.35 -2.19 -13.10
CA LYS A 168 24.15 -2.15 -11.65
C LYS A 168 24.03 -0.74 -11.06
N ARG A 169 23.40 0.16 -11.82
CA ARG A 169 23.21 1.57 -11.46
C ARG A 169 22.01 1.80 -10.57
N ILE A 170 21.25 0.77 -10.21
CA ILE A 170 20.02 0.90 -9.42
C ILE A 170 20.27 0.46 -7.97
N ALA A 171 20.18 1.40 -7.05
CA ALA A 171 20.13 1.11 -5.62
C ALA A 171 18.72 0.64 -5.25
N ALA A 172 18.58 -0.60 -4.80
CA ALA A 172 17.28 -1.15 -4.44
C ALA A 172 17.27 -1.96 -3.13
N VAL A 173 16.16 -1.85 -2.40
CA VAL A 173 15.86 -2.60 -1.18
C VAL A 173 14.40 -3.04 -1.18
N GLN A 174 14.12 -4.22 -0.63
CA GLN A 174 12.76 -4.63 -0.31
C GLN A 174 12.20 -3.70 0.77
N ALA A 175 10.94 -3.30 0.60
CA ALA A 175 10.24 -2.39 1.50
C ALA A 175 8.90 -2.97 1.97
N LEU A 176 8.33 -2.37 3.02
CA LEU A 176 7.00 -2.72 3.55
C LEU A 176 5.88 -2.21 2.63
N SER A 177 5.79 -2.80 1.45
CA SER A 177 4.97 -2.39 0.32
C SER A 177 5.28 -0.96 -0.16
N GLY A 178 4.40 -0.38 -0.99
CA GLY A 178 4.58 0.99 -1.49
C GLY A 178 4.67 2.03 -0.37
N THR A 179 3.87 1.88 0.69
CA THR A 179 3.93 2.76 1.87
C THR A 179 5.31 2.79 2.53
N GLY A 180 5.91 1.61 2.73
CA GLY A 180 7.26 1.50 3.28
C GLY A 180 8.30 2.07 2.33
N ALA A 181 8.16 1.83 1.01
CA ALA A 181 9.07 2.37 0.01
C ALA A 181 9.05 3.90 -0.03
N CYS A 182 7.86 4.52 -0.03
CA CYS A 182 7.72 5.97 0.06
C CYS A 182 8.31 6.52 1.37
N ARG A 183 8.08 5.85 2.50
CA ARG A 183 8.64 6.29 3.79
C ARG A 183 10.16 6.24 3.82
N LEU A 184 10.77 5.15 3.35
CA LEU A 184 12.22 5.03 3.25
C LEU A 184 12.81 6.11 2.36
N PHE A 185 12.18 6.39 1.21
CA PHE A 185 12.64 7.45 0.32
C PHE A 185 12.50 8.83 0.96
N ALA A 186 11.39 9.12 1.66
CA ALA A 186 11.21 10.40 2.33
C ALA A 186 12.26 10.64 3.43
N ASP A 187 12.60 9.63 4.24
CA ASP A 187 13.67 9.73 5.23
C ASP A 187 15.07 9.81 4.59
N PHE A 188 15.28 9.16 3.43
CA PHE A 188 16.51 9.30 2.64
C PHE A 188 16.65 10.73 2.09
N GLN A 189 15.59 11.26 1.48
CA GLN A 189 15.51 12.63 0.98
C GLN A 189 15.82 13.61 2.11
N LYS A 190 15.18 13.47 3.28
CA LYS A 190 15.46 14.35 4.42
C LYS A 190 16.93 14.31 4.86
N ARG A 191 17.53 13.12 4.89
CA ARG A 191 18.89 12.92 5.41
C ARG A 191 19.97 13.45 4.48
N PHE A 192 19.83 13.25 3.17
CA PHE A 192 20.88 13.55 2.20
C PHE A 192 20.60 14.80 1.36
N LEU A 193 19.34 15.25 1.33
CA LEU A 193 18.89 16.43 0.59
C LEU A 193 17.98 17.29 1.48
N PRO A 194 18.49 17.76 2.64
CA PRO A 194 17.67 18.36 3.70
C PRO A 194 16.93 19.64 3.28
N ASP A 195 17.43 20.34 2.27
CA ASP A 195 16.86 21.58 1.72
C ASP A 195 15.91 21.33 0.55
N SER A 196 15.76 20.07 0.12
CA SER A 196 14.82 19.70 -0.94
C SER A 196 13.38 19.72 -0.43
N GLN A 197 12.44 19.85 -1.37
CA GLN A 197 11.01 19.79 -1.14
C GLN A 197 10.38 18.74 -2.07
N ILE A 198 9.24 18.20 -1.67
CA ILE A 198 8.44 17.30 -2.51
C ILE A 198 7.20 18.04 -3.03
N TYR A 199 6.92 17.94 -4.33
CA TYR A 199 5.68 18.37 -4.96
C TYR A 199 4.74 17.17 -5.06
N ILE A 200 3.52 17.31 -4.54
CA ILE A 200 2.51 16.25 -4.46
C ILE A 200 1.28 16.67 -5.29
N PRO A 201 0.71 15.80 -6.14
CA PRO A 201 -0.42 16.18 -6.99
C PRO A 201 -1.65 16.48 -6.14
N THR A 202 -2.51 17.38 -6.63
CA THR A 202 -3.80 17.68 -5.99
C THR A 202 -4.95 17.21 -6.87
N PRO A 203 -5.78 16.25 -6.40
CA PRO A 203 -5.64 15.46 -5.17
C PRO A 203 -4.60 14.33 -5.31
N THR A 204 -4.34 13.59 -4.23
CA THR A 204 -3.52 12.37 -4.24
C THR A 204 -3.98 11.34 -3.20
N TRP A 205 -3.28 10.21 -3.08
CA TRP A 205 -3.47 9.29 -1.95
C TRP A 205 -3.14 10.02 -0.64
N SER A 206 -4.13 10.14 0.23
CA SER A 206 -4.07 10.95 1.46
C SER A 206 -2.81 10.72 2.31
N ASN A 207 -2.28 9.50 2.32
CA ASN A 207 -1.13 9.16 3.14
C ASN A 207 0.21 9.72 2.62
N HIS A 208 0.30 10.18 1.36
CA HIS A 208 1.48 10.90 0.88
C HIS A 208 1.80 12.10 1.77
N HIS A 209 0.79 12.87 2.17
CA HIS A 209 1.01 14.01 3.06
C HIS A 209 1.52 13.59 4.44
N ASN A 210 1.01 12.50 5.01
CA ASN A 210 1.48 11.97 6.29
C ASN A 210 2.94 11.50 6.20
N ILE A 211 3.27 10.75 5.14
CA ILE A 211 4.60 10.16 4.95
C ILE A 211 5.67 11.26 4.91
N TRP A 212 5.50 12.27 4.06
CA TRP A 212 6.50 13.34 3.92
C TRP A 212 6.47 14.33 5.09
N ARG A 213 5.32 14.56 5.73
CA ARG A 213 5.23 15.37 6.96
C ARG A 213 6.03 14.74 8.08
N ASP A 214 5.83 13.44 8.31
CA ASP A 214 6.47 12.73 9.42
C ASP A 214 7.94 12.40 9.13
N ALA A 215 8.38 12.51 7.87
CA ALA A 215 9.79 12.54 7.47
C ALA A 215 10.39 13.96 7.51
N GLN A 216 9.60 14.99 7.85
CA GLN A 216 10.02 16.39 7.95
C GLN A 216 10.61 16.98 6.65
N VAL A 217 10.09 16.53 5.51
CA VAL A 217 10.39 17.11 4.19
C VAL A 217 9.33 18.17 3.86
N PRO A 218 9.71 19.41 3.51
CA PRO A 218 8.77 20.42 3.06
C PRO A 218 7.91 19.95 1.89
N GLN A 219 6.60 20.18 1.98
CA GLN A 219 5.64 19.79 0.95
C GLN A 219 5.16 21.02 0.17
N ARG A 220 5.07 20.85 -1.14
CA ARG A 220 4.34 21.69 -2.07
C ARG A 220 3.33 20.83 -2.81
N THR A 221 2.39 21.48 -3.49
CA THR A 221 1.39 20.82 -4.31
C THR A 221 1.52 21.28 -5.76
N PHE A 222 1.05 20.46 -6.68
CA PHE A 222 0.85 20.84 -8.08
C PHE A 222 -0.52 20.39 -8.56
N SER A 223 -1.03 21.09 -9.57
CA SER A 223 -2.33 20.89 -10.19
C SER A 223 -2.34 19.55 -10.92
N TYR A 224 -3.47 18.83 -10.85
CA TYR A 224 -3.59 17.50 -11.47
C TYR A 224 -5.00 17.22 -11.97
N TYR A 225 -6.03 17.42 -11.16
CA TYR A 225 -7.41 17.13 -11.54
C TYR A 225 -8.21 18.40 -11.78
N HIS A 226 -8.89 18.48 -12.92
CA HIS A 226 -9.77 19.60 -13.25
C HIS A 226 -11.24 19.22 -12.96
N PRO A 227 -11.89 19.80 -11.91
CA PRO A 227 -13.22 19.36 -11.48
C PRO A 227 -14.31 19.47 -12.55
N GLU A 228 -14.28 20.52 -13.37
CA GLU A 228 -15.32 20.75 -14.39
C GLU A 228 -15.24 19.74 -15.54
N SER A 229 -14.02 19.43 -16.01
CA SER A 229 -13.82 18.47 -17.10
C SER A 229 -13.71 17.03 -16.61
N ARG A 230 -13.53 16.84 -15.29
CA ARG A 230 -13.28 15.55 -14.62
C ARG A 230 -12.09 14.78 -15.20
N GLY A 231 -11.17 15.51 -15.83
CA GLY A 231 -9.96 15.02 -16.48
C GLY A 231 -8.69 15.63 -15.88
N LEU A 232 -7.60 15.51 -16.63
CA LEU A 232 -6.29 16.04 -16.21
C LEU A 232 -6.28 17.55 -16.41
N ASP A 233 -5.93 18.30 -15.36
CA ASP A 233 -5.56 19.71 -15.46
C ASP A 233 -4.12 19.80 -16.00
N PHE A 234 -3.95 19.46 -17.28
CA PHE A 234 -2.64 19.40 -17.89
C PHE A 234 -1.98 20.78 -17.97
N ALA A 235 -2.76 21.83 -18.25
CA ALA A 235 -2.25 23.19 -18.32
C ALA A 235 -1.73 23.66 -16.97
N GLY A 236 -2.50 23.49 -15.88
CA GLY A 236 -2.06 23.82 -14.53
C GLY A 236 -0.87 22.98 -14.09
N LEU A 237 -0.89 21.67 -14.37
CA LEU A 237 0.22 20.76 -14.07
C LEU A 237 1.53 21.25 -14.71
N MET A 238 1.48 21.63 -15.99
CA MET A 238 2.66 22.07 -16.72
C MET A 238 3.14 23.46 -16.30
N ASP A 239 2.24 24.35 -15.91
CA ASP A 239 2.59 25.66 -15.34
C ASP A 239 3.32 25.49 -14.00
N ASP A 240 2.79 24.64 -13.11
CA ASP A 240 3.40 24.35 -11.81
C ASP A 240 4.80 23.73 -11.96
N ILE A 241 5.00 22.81 -12.91
CA ILE A 241 6.33 22.24 -13.21
C ILE A 241 7.30 23.33 -13.68
N LYS A 242 6.89 24.20 -14.61
CA LYS A 242 7.75 25.26 -15.15
C LYS A 242 8.14 26.28 -14.06
N ASN A 243 7.20 26.58 -13.16
CA ASN A 243 7.37 27.59 -12.11
C ASN A 243 8.06 27.04 -10.85
N ALA A 244 8.13 25.72 -10.66
CA ALA A 244 8.86 25.13 -9.55
C ALA A 244 10.38 25.48 -9.60
N PRO A 245 11.05 25.62 -8.45
CA PRO A 245 12.51 25.80 -8.41
C PRO A 245 13.24 24.63 -9.09
N ASN A 246 14.27 24.92 -9.88
CA ASN A 246 15.09 23.88 -10.52
C ASN A 246 15.60 22.87 -9.47
N GLY A 247 15.66 21.58 -9.82
CA GLY A 247 16.05 20.55 -8.86
C GLY A 247 14.95 20.08 -7.90
N SER A 248 13.72 20.58 -8.03
CA SER A 248 12.60 20.11 -7.19
C SER A 248 12.25 18.63 -7.40
N PHE A 249 11.75 17.98 -6.34
CA PHE A 249 11.29 16.59 -6.39
C PHE A 249 9.79 16.57 -6.61
N PHE A 250 9.31 15.66 -7.47
CA PHE A 250 7.88 15.48 -7.73
C PHE A 250 7.48 14.03 -7.48
N LEU A 251 6.41 13.86 -6.70
CA LEU A 251 5.74 12.57 -6.56
C LEU A 251 4.79 12.37 -7.74
N LEU A 252 5.04 11.35 -8.55
CA LEU A 252 4.26 10.99 -9.72
C LEU A 252 3.62 9.62 -9.52
N HIS A 253 2.37 9.45 -9.98
CA HIS A 253 1.75 8.12 -10.02
C HIS A 253 2.12 7.52 -11.37
N ALA A 254 2.72 6.33 -11.39
CA ALA A 254 3.18 5.72 -12.65
C ALA A 254 2.02 5.40 -13.60
N CYS A 255 0.90 4.96 -13.03
CA CYS A 255 -0.38 4.70 -13.68
C CYS A 255 -1.49 4.57 -12.62
N ALA A 256 -2.75 4.58 -13.07
CA ALA A 256 -3.96 4.51 -12.26
C ALA A 256 -3.93 5.46 -11.06
N HIS A 257 -3.82 6.76 -11.32
CA HIS A 257 -3.74 7.79 -10.31
C HIS A 257 -4.77 7.60 -9.19
N ASN A 258 -4.30 7.48 -7.95
CA ASN A 258 -5.16 7.41 -6.78
C ASN A 258 -5.28 8.82 -6.19
N PRO A 259 -6.48 9.44 -6.20
CA PRO A 259 -7.78 8.76 -6.22
C PRO A 259 -8.63 8.89 -7.49
N THR A 260 -8.17 9.63 -8.50
CA THR A 260 -9.05 10.09 -9.61
C THR A 260 -9.22 9.07 -10.72
N GLY A 261 -8.26 8.16 -10.91
CA GLY A 261 -8.16 7.29 -12.08
C GLY A 261 -7.79 8.00 -13.38
N VAL A 262 -7.45 9.30 -13.33
CA VAL A 262 -7.03 10.07 -14.51
C VAL A 262 -5.52 9.96 -14.64
N ASP A 263 -5.04 9.49 -15.80
CA ASP A 263 -3.61 9.43 -16.11
C ASP A 263 -3.28 10.33 -17.31
N PRO A 264 -2.07 10.91 -17.38
CA PRO A 264 -1.59 11.56 -18.59
C PRO A 264 -1.48 10.57 -19.76
N THR A 265 -1.72 11.05 -20.98
CA THR A 265 -1.43 10.28 -22.21
C THR A 265 0.08 10.11 -22.40
N GLU A 266 0.49 9.24 -23.32
CA GLU A 266 1.91 9.07 -23.64
C GLU A 266 2.53 10.39 -24.13
N GLU A 267 1.82 11.15 -24.96
CA GLU A 267 2.28 12.46 -25.46
C GLU A 267 2.45 13.46 -24.32
N GLN A 268 1.49 13.49 -23.39
CA GLN A 268 1.57 14.35 -22.20
C GLN A 268 2.72 13.93 -21.29
N TRP A 269 2.97 12.63 -21.09
CA TRP A 269 4.11 12.14 -20.34
C TRP A 269 5.45 12.57 -20.95
N ARG A 270 5.56 12.54 -22.28
CA ARG A 270 6.77 13.03 -22.98
C ARG A 270 6.97 14.52 -22.78
N GLU A 271 5.92 15.33 -22.80
CA GLU A 271 6.03 16.76 -22.52
C GLU A 271 6.41 17.06 -21.06
N ILE A 272 5.83 16.30 -20.10
CA ILE A 272 6.20 16.37 -18.68
C ILE A 272 7.67 16.03 -18.51
N SER A 273 8.13 14.90 -19.06
CA SER A 273 9.52 14.43 -19.01
C SER A 273 10.48 15.50 -19.56
N TYR A 274 10.17 16.05 -20.74
CA TYR A 274 10.93 17.13 -21.34
C TYR A 274 11.08 18.35 -20.41
N GLN A 275 10.00 18.82 -19.79
CA GLN A 275 10.09 19.95 -18.85
C GLN A 275 10.86 19.60 -17.58
N PHE A 276 10.70 18.38 -17.05
CA PHE A 276 11.52 17.88 -15.94
C PHE A 276 13.00 17.94 -16.28
N LYS A 277 13.38 17.61 -17.52
CA LYS A 277 14.77 17.61 -17.96
C LYS A 277 15.34 19.02 -18.00
N LEU A 278 14.60 19.98 -18.57
CA LEU A 278 15.00 21.39 -18.62
C LEU A 278 15.22 21.98 -17.22
N LYS A 279 14.39 21.58 -16.26
CA LYS A 279 14.41 22.09 -14.88
C LYS A 279 15.28 21.26 -13.95
N ASN A 280 15.86 20.15 -14.45
CA ASN A 280 16.57 19.15 -13.68
C ASN A 280 15.77 18.64 -12.46
N HIS A 281 14.47 18.44 -12.62
CA HIS A 281 13.60 17.91 -11.56
C HIS A 281 13.82 16.41 -11.35
N PHE A 282 13.64 15.97 -10.10
CA PHE A 282 13.72 14.55 -9.75
C PHE A 282 12.32 13.91 -9.69
N PRO A 283 11.99 12.96 -10.58
CA PRO A 283 10.75 12.21 -10.52
C PRO A 283 10.84 11.06 -9.51
N PHE A 284 9.90 11.03 -8.56
CA PHE A 284 9.68 9.90 -7.66
C PHE A 284 8.34 9.24 -7.99
N PHE A 285 8.36 8.04 -8.56
CA PHE A 285 7.18 7.31 -8.97
C PHE A 285 6.62 6.45 -7.82
N ASP A 286 5.34 6.61 -7.49
CA ASP A 286 4.55 5.61 -6.77
C ASP A 286 3.88 4.68 -7.81
N MET A 287 4.26 3.40 -7.79
CA MET A 287 3.81 2.38 -8.72
C MET A 287 3.11 1.23 -7.98
N ALA A 288 1.84 1.46 -7.63
CA ALA A 288 1.04 0.50 -6.86
C ALA A 288 0.10 -0.40 -7.68
N TYR A 289 -0.07 -0.11 -8.98
CA TYR A 289 -1.11 -0.71 -9.83
C TYR A 289 -0.59 -1.33 -11.13
N GLN A 290 0.72 -1.55 -11.27
CA GLN A 290 1.30 -2.08 -12.51
C GLN A 290 0.66 -3.41 -12.94
N GLY A 291 0.17 -3.46 -14.17
CA GLY A 291 -0.63 -4.52 -14.78
C GLY A 291 -2.11 -4.46 -14.38
N PHE A 292 -2.42 -4.02 -13.17
CA PHE A 292 -3.77 -3.96 -12.64
C PHE A 292 -4.59 -2.80 -13.25
N ALA A 293 -3.95 -1.82 -13.87
CA ALA A 293 -4.63 -0.68 -14.48
C ALA A 293 -5.14 -1.03 -15.88
N SER A 294 -4.25 -1.47 -16.79
CA SER A 294 -4.61 -1.78 -18.18
C SER A 294 -4.73 -3.26 -18.50
N GLY A 295 -4.30 -4.15 -17.60
CA GLY A 295 -4.10 -5.57 -17.88
C GLY A 295 -2.76 -5.89 -18.54
N ASP A 296 -1.88 -4.89 -18.67
CA ASP A 296 -0.57 -5.00 -19.33
C ASP A 296 0.50 -4.26 -18.50
N PRO A 297 1.40 -5.00 -17.81
CA PRO A 297 2.43 -4.40 -16.98
C PRO A 297 3.43 -3.49 -17.73
N GLU A 298 3.66 -3.71 -19.03
CA GLU A 298 4.58 -2.87 -19.81
C GLU A 298 3.94 -1.54 -20.16
N ARG A 299 2.66 -1.56 -20.56
CA ARG A 299 1.88 -0.33 -20.75
C ARG A 299 1.80 0.48 -19.45
N ASP A 300 1.56 -0.19 -18.33
CA ASP A 300 1.44 0.46 -17.02
C ASP A 300 2.79 1.00 -16.48
N ALA A 301 3.92 0.62 -17.07
CA ALA A 301 5.26 1.14 -16.75
C ALA A 301 5.75 2.22 -17.74
N LYS A 302 4.91 2.63 -18.72
CA LYS A 302 5.32 3.51 -19.81
C LYS A 302 5.86 4.86 -19.36
N ALA A 303 5.28 5.47 -18.31
CA ALA A 303 5.77 6.73 -17.76
C ALA A 303 7.23 6.61 -17.27
N ILE A 304 7.56 5.53 -16.56
CA ILE A 304 8.94 5.24 -16.13
C ILE A 304 9.85 5.08 -17.35
N ARG A 305 9.42 4.32 -18.38
CA ARG A 305 10.21 4.11 -19.61
C ARG A 305 10.56 5.42 -20.31
N ILE A 306 9.59 6.33 -20.45
CA ILE A 306 9.81 7.64 -21.08
C ILE A 306 10.88 8.45 -20.33
N PHE A 307 10.78 8.52 -19.00
CA PHE A 307 11.77 9.25 -18.19
C PHE A 307 13.16 8.60 -18.23
N LEU A 308 13.24 7.27 -18.34
CA LEU A 308 14.51 6.58 -18.52
C LEU A 308 15.12 6.87 -19.91
N GLU A 309 14.31 6.82 -20.97
CA GLU A 309 14.70 7.16 -22.35
C GLU A 309 15.25 8.59 -22.45
N ASP A 310 14.65 9.55 -21.75
CA ASP A 310 15.09 10.94 -21.70
C ASP A 310 16.29 11.17 -20.74
N GLY A 311 16.80 10.09 -20.13
CA GLY A 311 18.01 10.07 -19.30
C GLY A 311 17.83 10.70 -17.93
N HIS A 312 16.67 10.54 -17.30
CA HIS A 312 16.44 10.97 -15.92
C HIS A 312 17.00 9.96 -14.92
N GLN A 313 17.53 10.45 -13.81
CA GLN A 313 17.58 9.67 -12.57
C GLN A 313 16.19 9.68 -11.95
N ILE A 314 15.71 8.52 -11.50
CA ILE A 314 14.36 8.36 -10.96
C ILE A 314 14.40 7.61 -9.62
N GLY A 315 13.38 7.83 -8.79
CA GLY A 315 13.03 6.91 -7.70
C GLY A 315 11.72 6.20 -8.01
N CYS A 316 11.55 4.97 -7.55
CA CYS A 316 10.34 4.20 -7.74
C CYS A 316 9.98 3.35 -6.51
N ALA A 317 8.76 3.55 -6.00
CA ALA A 317 8.14 2.77 -4.94
C ALA A 317 7.13 1.78 -5.54
N GLN A 318 7.48 0.49 -5.55
CA GLN A 318 6.64 -0.59 -6.05
C GLN A 318 5.81 -1.23 -4.93
N SER A 319 4.55 -1.53 -5.21
CA SER A 319 3.68 -2.32 -4.31
C SER A 319 3.11 -3.54 -5.01
N TYR A 320 3.19 -4.69 -4.34
CA TYR A 320 2.53 -5.94 -4.79
C TYR A 320 1.15 -6.18 -4.16
N ALA A 321 0.63 -5.18 -3.45
CA ALA A 321 -0.61 -5.33 -2.72
C ALA A 321 -1.81 -5.58 -3.65
N LYS A 322 -1.84 -4.96 -4.84
CA LYS A 322 -3.02 -4.98 -5.73
C LYS A 322 -2.82 -5.96 -6.88
N ASN A 323 -1.72 -5.85 -7.60
CA ASN A 323 -1.43 -6.69 -8.77
C ASN A 323 -1.20 -8.18 -8.42
N MET A 324 -0.84 -8.52 -7.18
CA MET A 324 -0.77 -9.91 -6.71
C MET A 324 -1.73 -10.21 -5.54
N GLY A 325 -2.58 -9.26 -5.15
CA GLY A 325 -3.47 -9.43 -4.00
C GLY A 325 -2.75 -9.58 -2.65
N LEU A 326 -1.46 -9.24 -2.55
CA LEU A 326 -0.64 -9.43 -1.35
C LEU A 326 -0.80 -8.30 -0.32
N TYR A 327 -2.02 -7.79 -0.14
CA TYR A 327 -2.33 -6.61 0.69
C TYR A 327 -1.71 -6.68 2.09
N GLY A 328 -1.94 -7.80 2.78
CA GLY A 328 -1.50 -8.04 4.16
C GLY A 328 -0.04 -8.50 4.30
N GLN A 329 0.55 -9.03 3.23
CA GLN A 329 1.94 -9.52 3.24
C GLN A 329 2.97 -8.38 3.17
N ARG A 330 2.52 -7.16 2.85
CA ARG A 330 3.34 -5.94 2.82
C ARG A 330 4.58 -6.08 1.91
N ALA A 331 4.44 -6.74 0.77
CA ALA A 331 5.51 -6.87 -0.21
C ALA A 331 5.61 -5.61 -1.09
N GLY A 332 6.83 -5.10 -1.25
CA GLY A 332 7.18 -4.00 -2.15
C GLY A 332 8.69 -3.82 -2.29
N CYS A 333 9.09 -2.89 -3.16
CA CYS A 333 10.48 -2.56 -3.46
C CYS A 333 10.64 -1.04 -3.56
N LEU A 334 11.71 -0.50 -2.99
CA LEU A 334 12.18 0.84 -3.30
C LEU A 334 13.41 0.71 -4.21
N SER A 335 13.42 1.46 -5.30
CA SER A 335 14.56 1.58 -6.21
C SER A 335 14.89 3.04 -6.50
N ILE A 336 16.17 3.36 -6.64
CA ILE A 336 16.69 4.67 -7.00
C ILE A 336 17.75 4.46 -8.08
N LEU A 337 17.55 5.05 -9.25
CA LEU A 337 18.55 5.05 -10.33
C LEU A 337 19.65 6.06 -10.02
N CYS A 338 20.88 5.58 -9.96
CA CYS A 338 22.08 6.34 -9.65
C CYS A 338 22.92 6.62 -10.92
N GLU A 339 23.91 7.48 -10.76
CA GLU A 339 24.88 7.83 -11.80
C GLU A 339 25.68 6.61 -12.23
N ASP A 340 26.21 5.83 -11.28
CA ASP A 340 27.03 4.65 -11.52
C ASP A 340 26.82 3.56 -10.44
N GLU A 341 27.51 2.41 -10.58
CA GLU A 341 27.49 1.30 -9.60
C GLU A 341 27.99 1.73 -8.21
N MET A 342 29.00 2.62 -8.14
CA MET A 342 29.58 3.06 -6.87
C MET A 342 28.57 3.86 -6.05
N GLN A 343 27.88 4.80 -6.69
CA GLN A 343 26.81 5.56 -6.08
C GLN A 343 25.63 4.65 -5.72
N ALA A 344 25.28 3.67 -6.56
CA ALA A 344 24.22 2.73 -6.25
C ALA A 344 24.52 1.91 -4.98
N VAL A 345 25.76 1.45 -4.79
CA VAL A 345 26.21 0.77 -3.57
C VAL A 345 26.10 1.69 -2.35
N ALA A 346 26.56 2.94 -2.46
CA ALA A 346 26.48 3.92 -1.38
C ALA A 346 25.03 4.22 -0.98
N VAL A 347 24.17 4.53 -1.94
CA VAL A 347 22.74 4.80 -1.72
C VAL A 347 22.05 3.60 -1.09
N LYS A 348 22.26 2.39 -1.61
CA LYS A 348 21.70 1.15 -1.04
C LYS A 348 22.12 0.94 0.41
N SER A 349 23.38 1.19 0.75
CA SER A 349 23.87 1.07 2.14
C SER A 349 23.15 2.04 3.09
N GLN A 350 22.85 3.25 2.63
CA GLN A 350 22.14 4.25 3.42
C GLN A 350 20.66 3.90 3.58
N LEU A 351 20.02 3.38 2.54
CA LEU A 351 18.65 2.85 2.64
C LEU A 351 18.56 1.72 3.67
N GLN A 352 19.55 0.83 3.72
CA GLN A 352 19.63 -0.22 4.74
C GLN A 352 19.80 0.36 6.16
N GLN A 353 20.64 1.38 6.33
CA GLN A 353 20.83 2.07 7.62
C GLN A 353 19.55 2.81 8.08
N ILE A 354 18.76 3.33 7.15
CA ILE A 354 17.46 3.95 7.44
C ILE A 354 16.44 2.88 7.86
N ALA A 355 16.40 1.75 7.14
CA ALA A 355 15.48 0.64 7.42
C ALA A 355 15.77 -0.06 8.77
N ARG A 356 17.05 -0.20 9.14
CA ARG A 356 17.50 -0.97 10.31
C ARG A 356 16.82 -0.57 11.63
N PRO A 357 16.72 0.71 12.03
CA PRO A 357 16.01 1.12 13.23
C PRO A 357 14.49 1.16 13.09
N MET A 358 13.94 1.07 11.87
CA MET A 358 12.48 1.06 11.66
C MET A 358 11.89 -0.34 11.83
N TYR A 359 12.51 -1.34 11.22
CA TYR A 359 11.96 -2.70 11.18
C TYR A 359 13.03 -3.80 11.11
N SER A 360 14.30 -3.49 11.35
CA SER A 360 15.42 -4.44 11.29
C SER A 360 15.71 -5.01 9.90
N ASN A 361 14.84 -5.88 9.39
CA ASN A 361 14.86 -6.48 8.06
C ASN A 361 13.41 -6.74 7.61
N PRO A 362 13.14 -6.75 6.30
CA PRO A 362 11.77 -6.86 5.80
C PRO A 362 11.24 -8.31 5.86
N PRO A 363 9.90 -8.51 5.81
CA PRO A 363 9.28 -9.83 5.95
C PRO A 363 9.60 -10.76 4.77
N VAL A 364 9.86 -12.03 5.08
CA VAL A 364 10.29 -13.03 4.09
C VAL A 364 9.16 -13.55 3.19
N HIS A 365 7.97 -13.78 3.76
CA HIS A 365 6.94 -14.58 3.10
C HIS A 365 6.42 -13.97 1.80
N GLY A 366 6.00 -12.70 1.85
CA GLY A 366 5.57 -11.98 0.65
C GLY A 366 6.66 -11.85 -0.41
N ALA A 367 7.93 -11.77 0.00
CA ALA A 367 9.05 -11.72 -0.93
C ALA A 367 9.26 -13.05 -1.66
N LEU A 368 9.10 -14.18 -0.96
CA LEU A 368 9.15 -15.50 -1.58
C LEU A 368 8.04 -15.68 -2.61
N VAL A 369 6.80 -15.29 -2.27
CA VAL A 369 5.66 -15.38 -3.21
C VAL A 369 5.94 -14.58 -4.49
N VAL A 370 6.35 -13.31 -4.35
CA VAL A 370 6.70 -12.46 -5.50
C VAL A 370 7.83 -13.07 -6.33
N SER A 371 8.90 -13.51 -5.68
CA SER A 371 10.08 -14.08 -6.37
C SER A 371 9.70 -15.34 -7.14
N ILE A 372 8.96 -16.27 -6.52
CA ILE A 372 8.53 -17.52 -7.15
C ILE A 372 7.64 -17.25 -8.37
N ILE A 373 6.68 -16.32 -8.25
CA ILE A 373 5.78 -15.97 -9.36
C ILE A 373 6.55 -15.35 -10.52
N LEU A 374 7.42 -14.37 -10.26
CA LEU A 374 8.06 -13.60 -11.35
C LEU A 374 9.25 -14.33 -11.98
N SER A 375 9.96 -15.17 -11.24
CA SER A 375 11.12 -15.92 -11.74
C SER A 375 10.78 -17.19 -12.52
N ASP A 376 9.57 -17.72 -12.37
CA ASP A 376 9.07 -18.90 -13.08
C ASP A 376 8.24 -18.45 -14.29
N PRO A 377 8.70 -18.68 -15.54
CA PRO A 377 7.98 -18.23 -16.73
C PRO A 377 6.54 -18.76 -16.85
N GLU A 378 6.28 -20.00 -16.41
CA GLU A 378 4.94 -20.58 -16.45
C GLU A 378 4.02 -19.88 -15.44
N LEU A 379 4.52 -19.69 -14.21
CA LEU A 379 3.74 -19.05 -13.16
C LEU A 379 3.55 -17.54 -13.39
N LYS A 380 4.55 -16.87 -13.97
CA LYS A 380 4.46 -15.48 -14.43
C LYS A 380 3.37 -15.34 -15.50
N ASN A 381 3.27 -16.28 -16.44
CA ASN A 381 2.21 -16.27 -17.44
C ASN A 381 0.81 -16.46 -16.83
N VAL A 382 0.67 -17.31 -15.81
CA VAL A 382 -0.58 -17.40 -15.03
C VAL A 382 -0.91 -16.04 -14.40
N TRP A 383 0.05 -15.42 -13.72
CA TRP A 383 -0.13 -14.10 -13.10
C TRP A 383 -0.53 -13.02 -14.12
N LEU A 384 0.12 -12.97 -15.29
CA LEU A 384 -0.24 -12.03 -16.36
C LEU A 384 -1.69 -12.21 -16.81
N GLY A 385 -2.13 -13.46 -17.00
CA GLY A 385 -3.51 -13.79 -17.33
C GLY A 385 -4.50 -13.36 -16.24
N GLU A 386 -4.18 -13.63 -14.97
CA GLU A 386 -5.02 -13.25 -13.84
C GLU A 386 -5.13 -11.73 -13.68
N VAL A 387 -4.02 -11.00 -13.76
CA VAL A 387 -4.00 -9.54 -13.69
C VAL A 387 -4.78 -8.92 -14.83
N LYS A 388 -4.62 -9.44 -16.05
CA LYS A 388 -5.43 -9.02 -17.20
C LYS A 388 -6.92 -9.24 -16.94
N GLY A 389 -7.30 -10.43 -16.44
CA GLY A 389 -8.68 -10.73 -16.08
C GLY A 389 -9.26 -9.77 -15.03
N MET A 390 -8.45 -9.40 -14.02
CA MET A 390 -8.85 -8.40 -13.02
C MET A 390 -9.09 -7.01 -13.66
N ALA A 391 -8.19 -6.56 -14.53
CA ALA A 391 -8.30 -5.28 -15.22
C ALA A 391 -9.49 -5.25 -16.20
N ASP A 392 -9.65 -6.28 -17.03
CA ASP A 392 -10.76 -6.44 -17.98
C ASP A 392 -12.11 -6.36 -17.25
N ARG A 393 -12.23 -7.00 -16.08
CA ARG A 393 -13.46 -6.93 -15.29
C ARG A 393 -13.75 -5.52 -14.79
N ILE A 394 -12.74 -4.80 -14.29
CA ILE A 394 -12.90 -3.40 -13.86
C ILE A 394 -13.33 -2.50 -15.03
N ILE A 395 -12.71 -2.68 -16.20
CA ILE A 395 -13.06 -1.97 -17.44
C ILE A 395 -14.50 -2.28 -17.84
N GLY A 396 -14.92 -3.55 -17.77
CA GLY A 396 -16.29 -3.98 -18.00
C GLY A 396 -17.29 -3.30 -17.06
N MET A 397 -16.97 -3.20 -15.77
CA MET A 397 -17.81 -2.52 -14.78
C MET A 397 -17.93 -1.01 -15.04
N ARG A 398 -16.84 -0.36 -15.47
CA ARG A 398 -16.87 1.05 -15.88
C ARG A 398 -17.83 1.28 -17.05
N LYS A 399 -17.74 0.44 -18.08
CA LYS A 399 -18.63 0.50 -19.25
C LYS A 399 -20.09 0.29 -18.84
N ALA A 400 -20.35 -0.74 -18.05
CA ALA A 400 -21.70 -1.03 -17.56
C ALA A 400 -22.27 0.09 -16.68
N LEU A 401 -21.45 0.77 -15.85
CA LEU A 401 -21.90 1.95 -15.08
C LEU A 401 -22.45 3.02 -16.02
N ARG A 402 -21.59 3.42 -16.97
CA ARG A 402 -21.89 4.50 -17.92
C ARG A 402 -23.14 4.17 -18.73
N GLU A 403 -23.21 2.99 -19.33
CA GLU A 403 -24.34 2.57 -20.15
C GLU A 403 -25.67 2.57 -19.35
N ASN A 404 -25.65 2.12 -18.10
CA ASN A 404 -26.87 2.10 -17.28
C ASN A 404 -27.32 3.52 -16.89
N LEU A 405 -26.38 4.42 -16.55
CA LEU A 405 -26.70 5.83 -16.26
C LEU A 405 -27.30 6.54 -17.49
N GLU A 406 -26.74 6.30 -18.67
CA GLU A 406 -27.24 6.83 -19.94
C GLU A 406 -28.62 6.26 -20.29
N LYS A 407 -28.82 4.94 -20.17
CA LYS A 407 -30.12 4.27 -20.43
C LYS A 407 -31.23 4.74 -19.51
N LEU A 408 -30.92 5.09 -18.26
CA LEU A 408 -31.89 5.60 -17.28
C LEU A 408 -32.13 7.11 -17.42
N GLY A 409 -31.57 7.77 -18.44
CA GLY A 409 -31.88 9.14 -18.81
C GLY A 409 -31.14 10.22 -18.02
N SER A 410 -29.96 9.91 -17.46
CA SER A 410 -29.15 10.91 -16.78
C SER A 410 -28.78 12.07 -17.72
N PRO A 411 -28.98 13.34 -17.33
CA PRO A 411 -28.65 14.50 -18.17
C PRO A 411 -27.15 14.85 -18.16
N LEU A 412 -26.34 14.19 -17.32
CA LEU A 412 -24.91 14.47 -17.17
C LEU A 412 -24.05 13.61 -18.12
N SER A 413 -22.90 14.14 -18.54
CA SER A 413 -21.89 13.35 -19.24
C SER A 413 -21.16 12.40 -18.28
N TRP A 414 -21.17 11.10 -18.61
CA TRP A 414 -20.52 10.03 -17.84
C TRP A 414 -19.26 9.50 -18.52
N GLU A 415 -18.71 10.19 -19.52
CA GLU A 415 -17.54 9.72 -20.27
C GLU A 415 -16.29 9.53 -19.39
N HIS A 416 -16.12 10.38 -18.38
CA HIS A 416 -15.02 10.30 -17.41
C HIS A 416 -14.94 8.93 -16.71
N VAL A 417 -16.07 8.23 -16.50
CA VAL A 417 -16.14 6.87 -15.93
C VAL A 417 -15.31 5.87 -16.75
N THR A 418 -15.39 5.98 -18.07
CA THR A 418 -14.70 5.09 -19.02
C THR A 418 -13.33 5.61 -19.47
N ASN A 419 -13.10 6.92 -19.39
CA ASN A 419 -11.81 7.53 -19.72
C ASN A 419 -10.79 7.38 -18.58
N GLN A 420 -11.27 7.30 -17.32
CA GLN A 420 -10.45 6.98 -16.16
C GLN A 420 -10.11 5.48 -16.12
N ILE A 421 -8.93 5.15 -15.57
CA ILE A 421 -8.37 3.80 -15.48
C ILE A 421 -8.20 3.34 -14.02
N GLY A 422 -7.99 2.04 -13.82
CA GLY A 422 -7.69 1.45 -12.54
C GLY A 422 -8.90 1.30 -11.62
N MET A 423 -8.65 1.08 -10.33
CA MET A 423 -9.69 0.65 -9.37
C MET A 423 -10.67 1.77 -8.98
N PHE A 424 -10.25 3.03 -9.10
CA PHE A 424 -10.97 4.18 -8.52
C PHE A 424 -11.51 5.14 -9.57
N CYS A 425 -12.64 5.76 -9.25
CA CYS A 425 -13.24 6.84 -10.01
C CYS A 425 -13.58 7.98 -9.06
N TYR A 426 -13.29 9.21 -9.48
CA TYR A 426 -13.89 10.39 -8.88
C TYR A 426 -15.25 10.64 -9.53
N SER A 427 -16.31 10.39 -8.76
CA SER A 427 -17.69 10.50 -9.24
C SER A 427 -18.17 11.94 -9.45
N GLY A 428 -17.51 12.90 -8.80
CA GLY A 428 -17.97 14.29 -8.73
C GLY A 428 -19.07 14.55 -7.70
N MET A 429 -19.44 13.56 -6.87
CA MET A 429 -20.43 13.76 -5.82
C MET A 429 -19.93 14.69 -4.71
N THR A 430 -20.83 15.51 -4.18
CA THR A 430 -20.54 16.39 -3.05
C THR A 430 -20.49 15.61 -1.72
N PRO A 431 -19.80 16.13 -0.68
CA PRO A 431 -19.83 15.57 0.66
C PRO A 431 -21.24 15.24 1.16
N GLU A 432 -22.21 16.10 0.91
CA GLU A 432 -23.60 15.97 1.36
C GLU A 432 -24.31 14.81 0.63
N GLN A 433 -24.04 14.65 -0.67
CA GLN A 433 -24.54 13.50 -1.43
C GLN A 433 -23.95 12.19 -0.93
N VAL A 434 -22.67 12.17 -0.55
CA VAL A 434 -22.01 11.00 0.08
C VAL A 434 -22.59 10.70 1.46
N ASP A 435 -22.86 11.73 2.27
CA ASP A 435 -23.45 11.57 3.59
C ASP A 435 -24.85 10.95 3.47
N ARG A 436 -25.67 11.41 2.50
CA ARG A 436 -26.98 10.82 2.20
C ARG A 436 -26.90 9.36 1.74
N LEU A 437 -25.95 9.03 0.86
CA LEU A 437 -25.69 7.64 0.47
C LEU A 437 -25.40 6.74 1.66
N THR A 438 -24.65 7.26 2.62
CA THR A 438 -24.29 6.52 3.83
C THR A 438 -25.52 6.34 4.73
N SER A 439 -26.27 7.41 5.00
CA SER A 439 -27.36 7.39 5.98
C SER A 439 -28.67 6.78 5.47
N GLU A 440 -29.02 7.01 4.21
CA GLU A 440 -30.31 6.59 3.63
C GLU A 440 -30.21 5.25 2.90
N TYR A 441 -29.02 4.89 2.38
CA TYR A 441 -28.84 3.75 1.48
C TYR A 441 -27.75 2.76 1.93
N HIS A 442 -27.10 2.99 3.06
CA HIS A 442 -26.03 2.13 3.58
C HIS A 442 -24.85 1.97 2.62
N ILE A 443 -24.57 2.97 1.77
CA ILE A 443 -23.47 2.98 0.80
C ILE A 443 -22.31 3.81 1.35
N TYR A 444 -21.23 3.12 1.69
CA TYR A 444 -20.05 3.67 2.36
C TYR A 444 -18.93 3.98 1.36
N MET A 445 -18.55 5.26 1.27
CA MET A 445 -17.44 5.76 0.44
C MET A 445 -16.72 6.92 1.10
N THR A 446 -15.60 7.38 0.52
CA THR A 446 -14.90 8.55 1.07
C THR A 446 -15.64 9.82 0.68
N ARG A 447 -15.71 10.78 1.61
CA ARG A 447 -16.50 12.02 1.50
C ARG A 447 -16.05 12.98 0.38
N ASN A 448 -14.96 12.66 -0.32
CA ASN A 448 -14.50 13.35 -1.54
C ASN A 448 -15.08 12.74 -2.84
N GLY A 449 -16.07 11.86 -2.75
CA GLY A 449 -16.72 11.26 -3.91
C GLY A 449 -15.88 10.19 -4.64
N ARG A 450 -14.78 9.70 -4.05
CA ARG A 450 -14.03 8.57 -4.58
C ARG A 450 -14.83 7.29 -4.43
N ILE A 451 -15.02 6.59 -5.53
CA ILE A 451 -15.65 5.28 -5.59
C ILE A 451 -14.64 4.27 -6.07
N ARG A 452 -14.64 3.11 -5.44
CA ARG A 452 -14.04 1.90 -5.98
C ARG A 452 -15.11 1.11 -6.72
N TYR A 453 -14.83 0.66 -7.95
CA TYR A 453 -15.74 -0.24 -8.64
C TYR A 453 -15.92 -1.53 -7.82
N GLN A 454 -17.15 -1.75 -7.36
CA GLN A 454 -17.58 -2.96 -6.68
C GLN A 454 -18.32 -3.84 -7.68
N GLN A 455 -18.03 -5.14 -7.65
CA GLN A 455 -18.25 -6.04 -8.77
C GLN A 455 -19.65 -6.65 -8.85
N ARG A 456 -20.59 -6.15 -8.04
CA ARG A 456 -21.98 -6.59 -8.08
C ARG A 456 -22.85 -5.56 -8.79
N LEU A 457 -23.14 -5.83 -10.08
CA LEU A 457 -24.00 -5.01 -10.95
C LEU A 457 -25.39 -4.72 -10.36
N GLU A 458 -25.96 -5.64 -9.57
CA GLU A 458 -27.31 -5.49 -8.99
C GLU A 458 -27.41 -4.39 -7.93
N LEU A 459 -26.40 -4.26 -7.06
CA LEU A 459 -26.31 -3.16 -6.07
C LEU A 459 -26.01 -1.82 -6.74
N PHE A 460 -25.46 -1.89 -7.96
CA PHE A 460 -25.13 -0.74 -8.77
C PHE A 460 -26.38 -0.10 -9.39
N SER A 461 -27.43 -0.85 -9.68
CA SER A 461 -28.72 -0.30 -10.12
C SER A 461 -29.34 0.65 -9.08
N PHE A 462 -29.22 0.34 -7.79
CA PHE A 462 -29.64 1.25 -6.70
C PHE A 462 -28.77 2.51 -6.63
N PHE A 463 -27.46 2.34 -6.77
CA PHE A 463 -26.51 3.44 -6.81
C PHE A 463 -26.78 4.40 -8.00
N VAL A 464 -27.08 3.83 -9.18
CA VAL A 464 -27.43 4.54 -10.41
C VAL A 464 -28.78 5.25 -10.30
N LEU A 465 -29.80 4.59 -9.74
CA LEU A 465 -31.11 5.20 -9.48
C LEU A 465 -31.01 6.41 -8.54
N PHE A 466 -30.13 6.36 -7.55
CA PHE A 466 -29.88 7.48 -6.64
C PHE A 466 -29.11 8.64 -7.30
N ILE A 467 -28.07 8.36 -8.10
CA ILE A 467 -27.38 9.40 -8.87
C ILE A 467 -28.37 10.17 -9.75
N ILE A 468 -29.34 9.48 -10.33
CA ILE A 468 -30.37 10.07 -11.18
C ILE A 468 -31.40 10.86 -10.35
N SER A 469 -31.76 10.39 -9.15
CA SER A 469 -32.68 11.12 -8.26
C SER A 469 -32.07 12.39 -7.64
N LEU A 470 -30.73 12.49 -7.63
CA LEU A 470 -29.98 13.70 -7.27
C LEU A 470 -29.86 14.72 -8.42
N ALA A 471 -30.19 14.34 -9.66
CA ALA A 471 -30.09 15.20 -10.83
C ALA A 471 -30.99 16.47 -10.82
N PRO A 472 -32.05 16.64 -10.01
CA PRO A 472 -32.78 17.90 -9.99
C PRO A 472 -32.17 18.98 -9.07
N LEU A 473 -30.95 18.80 -8.55
CA LEU A 473 -30.31 19.73 -7.59
C LEU A 473 -28.93 20.26 -8.02
N VAL A 474 -28.64 20.34 -9.33
CA VAL A 474 -27.47 21.08 -9.86
C VAL A 474 -27.95 22.33 -10.59
#